data_AF-A0ABC9HAB9-F1
#
_entry.id   AF-A0ABC9HAB9-F1
#
_cell.length_a   1.000
_cell.length_b   1.000
_cell.length_c   1.000
_cell.angle_alpha   90.00
_cell.angle_beta   90.00
_cell.angle_gamma   90.00
#
_symmetry.space_group_name_H-M   'P 1'
#
loop_
_entity.id
_entity.type
_entity.pdbx_description
1 polymer ?
#
loop_
_entity_poly.entity_id
_entity_poly.type
_entity_poly.pdbx_seq_one_letter_code
_entity_poly.pdbx_strand_id
1 'polypeptide(L)'
;MKMTMAAAASFMLCALFFAGSGGTHVEPTTEAVATSEQVPSTLPVCKTVGGGSVFFDVQFCLEALGSDGRSANAGTDYHTCSVIAADLLTANATTTAAKIAGLLLRDRGGKGVDDEATTLSLRTCEALYGGVVRRQQSGCAAVVRGRRSGEATRCLEEAASAAEQCEDGFRKSKVASPVTMENDDAFKLAKLAVALLRMAS
;
A
#
# COMPACT_ATOMS: atom_id res chain seq x y z
N MET A 1 -17.85 -20.67 -23.20
CA MET A 1 -17.40 -20.19 -21.86
C MET A 1 -17.83 -18.75 -21.71
N LYS A 2 -18.67 -18.47 -20.70
CA LYS A 2 -19.26 -17.16 -20.43
C LYS A 2 -18.23 -16.25 -19.75
N MET A 3 -18.07 -15.03 -20.27
CA MET A 3 -17.50 -13.88 -19.55
C MET A 3 -18.46 -13.44 -18.44
N THR A 4 -17.92 -13.02 -17.29
CA THR A 4 -18.42 -11.85 -16.56
C THR A 4 -17.33 -11.29 -15.64
N MET A 5 -17.24 -9.95 -15.67
CA MET A 5 -16.34 -9.05 -14.98
C MET A 5 -16.62 -8.91 -13.47
N ALA A 6 -15.59 -8.41 -12.78
CA ALA A 6 -15.60 -7.41 -11.69
C ALA A 6 -16.50 -7.64 -10.47
N ALA A 7 -15.86 -7.90 -9.33
CA ALA A 7 -16.44 -7.62 -8.01
C ALA A 7 -16.07 -6.19 -7.61
N ALA A 8 -17.02 -5.26 -7.79
CA ALA A 8 -17.02 -3.98 -7.12
C ALA A 8 -17.62 -4.16 -5.73
N ALA A 9 -16.97 -3.54 -4.73
CA ALA A 9 -17.47 -3.45 -3.37
C ALA A 9 -18.85 -2.77 -3.34
N SER A 10 -19.82 -3.41 -2.70
CA SER A 10 -21.11 -2.80 -2.43
C SER A 10 -21.61 -3.32 -1.08
N PHE A 11 -21.27 -2.59 -0.01
CA PHE A 11 -21.92 -2.70 1.28
C PHE A 11 -23.29 -2.01 1.15
N MET A 12 -24.33 -2.77 0.81
CA MET A 12 -25.70 -2.30 0.94
C MET A 12 -26.28 -2.81 2.26
N LEU A 13 -26.48 -1.88 3.19
CA LEU A 13 -26.97 -2.08 4.54
C LEU A 13 -28.46 -2.48 4.52
N CYS A 14 -28.82 -3.55 5.23
CA CYS A 14 -30.20 -3.97 5.44
C CYS A 14 -31.01 -2.88 6.17
N ALA A 15 -31.93 -2.22 5.48
CA ALA A 15 -33.01 -1.47 6.13
C ALA A 15 -34.20 -2.41 6.38
N LEU A 16 -34.35 -2.85 7.63
CA LEU A 16 -35.57 -3.52 8.09
C LEU A 16 -36.66 -2.46 8.24
N PHE A 17 -37.69 -2.53 7.40
CA PHE A 17 -38.93 -1.79 7.55
C PHE A 17 -39.70 -2.32 8.76
N PHE A 18 -39.86 -1.51 9.81
CA PHE A 18 -40.99 -1.61 10.73
C PHE A 18 -41.96 -0.46 10.44
N ALA A 19 -43.21 -0.83 10.22
CA ALA A 19 -44.31 0.07 9.90
C ALA A 19 -45.01 0.60 11.16
N GLY A 20 -45.33 1.91 11.13
CA GLY A 20 -46.41 2.57 11.89
C GLY A 20 -46.10 2.89 13.37
N SER A 21 -46.53 4.00 13.98
CA SER A 21 -47.44 5.09 13.57
C SER A 21 -47.27 6.24 14.58
N GLY A 22 -47.49 7.51 14.18
CA GLY A 22 -47.70 8.61 15.12
C GLY A 22 -46.97 9.88 14.74
N GLY A 23 -47.71 10.89 14.27
CA GLY A 23 -47.16 12.12 13.73
C GLY A 23 -46.61 13.10 14.77
N THR A 24 -45.72 13.96 14.31
CA THR A 24 -45.71 15.42 14.53
C THR A 24 -44.69 16.01 13.55
N HIS A 25 -45.11 17.08 12.89
CA HIS A 25 -44.33 17.82 11.91
C HIS A 25 -43.13 18.48 12.60
N VAL A 26 -41.92 18.03 12.32
CA VAL A 26 -40.67 18.72 12.68
C VAL A 26 -39.82 18.81 11.41
N GLU A 27 -39.49 20.04 11.03
CA GLU A 27 -38.49 20.34 9.99
C GLU A 27 -37.22 19.53 10.22
N PRO A 28 -36.60 18.95 9.18
CA PRO A 28 -35.25 18.43 9.33
C PRO A 28 -34.29 19.61 9.36
N THR A 29 -33.91 20.04 10.56
CA THR A 29 -32.67 20.79 10.74
C THR A 29 -31.56 19.97 10.10
N THR A 30 -31.01 20.53 9.02
CA THR A 30 -29.86 19.99 8.32
C THR A 30 -28.67 20.10 9.26
N GLU A 31 -28.46 19.08 10.08
CA GLU A 31 -27.22 18.93 10.82
C GLU A 31 -26.15 18.57 9.79
N ALA A 32 -25.43 19.60 9.35
CA ALA A 32 -24.15 19.42 8.72
C ALA A 32 -23.29 18.57 9.67
N VAL A 33 -23.04 17.33 9.29
CA VAL A 33 -22.02 16.49 9.91
C VAL A 33 -20.70 17.22 9.67
N ALA A 34 -20.32 18.04 10.66
CA ALA A 34 -18.97 18.54 10.75
C ALA A 34 -18.08 17.30 10.89
N THR A 35 -17.37 16.96 9.82
CA THR A 35 -16.19 16.11 9.93
C THR A 35 -15.22 16.85 10.83
N SER A 36 -15.33 16.58 12.14
CA SER A 36 -14.31 16.94 13.10
C SER A 36 -13.03 16.38 12.54
N GLU A 37 -12.08 17.25 12.23
CA GLU A 37 -10.73 16.90 11.84
C GLU A 37 -10.07 16.27 13.08
N GLN A 38 -10.45 15.03 13.37
CA GLN A 38 -9.91 14.26 14.46
C GLN A 38 -8.46 14.01 14.12
N VAL A 39 -7.58 14.67 14.88
CA VAL A 39 -6.14 14.50 14.77
C VAL A 39 -5.82 13.01 14.79
N PRO A 40 -5.19 12.44 13.74
CA PRO A 40 -4.90 11.02 13.67
C PRO A 40 -4.07 10.59 14.88
N SER A 41 -4.44 9.47 15.51
CA SER A 41 -3.72 8.93 16.67
C SER A 41 -2.26 8.57 16.34
N THR A 42 -1.95 8.34 15.06
CA THR A 42 -0.62 8.09 14.51
C THR A 42 0.22 9.35 14.28
N LEU A 43 -0.33 10.56 14.44
CA LEU A 43 0.40 11.81 14.19
C LEU A 43 1.71 11.92 14.98
N PRO A 44 1.78 11.58 16.28
CA PRO A 44 3.04 11.61 17.02
C PRO A 44 4.08 10.66 16.43
N VAL A 45 3.68 9.45 16.03
CA VAL A 45 4.56 8.46 15.39
C VAL A 45 5.07 8.99 14.06
N CYS A 46 4.18 9.50 13.20
CA CYS A 46 4.56 10.00 11.88
C CYS A 46 5.43 11.25 11.95
N LYS A 47 5.25 12.13 12.93
CA LYS A 47 6.18 13.25 13.16
C LYS A 47 7.59 12.75 13.52
N THR A 48 7.69 11.72 14.36
CA THR A 48 8.97 11.15 14.77
C THR A 48 9.71 10.50 13.61
N VAL A 49 9.04 9.63 12.83
CA VAL A 49 9.72 8.89 11.75
C VAL A 49 9.79 9.64 10.43
N GLY A 50 8.83 10.52 10.15
CA GLY A 50 8.75 11.29 8.90
C GLY A 50 9.41 12.67 8.97
N GLY A 51 9.50 13.29 10.15
CA GLY A 51 10.01 14.67 10.29
C GLY A 51 11.49 14.87 9.96
N GLY A 52 12.29 13.78 9.95
CA GLY A 52 13.70 13.80 9.59
C GLY A 52 14.10 12.74 8.56
N SER A 53 13.12 12.08 7.93
CA SER A 53 13.38 11.07 6.91
C SER A 53 13.69 11.72 5.57
N VAL A 54 14.68 11.18 4.86
CA VAL A 54 15.00 11.58 3.48
C VAL A 54 14.19 10.79 2.43
N PHE A 55 13.40 9.81 2.86
CA PHE A 55 12.72 8.86 1.98
C PHE A 55 11.21 9.11 1.86
N PHE A 56 10.58 9.55 2.95
CA PHE A 56 9.14 9.81 3.03
C PHE A 56 8.91 10.92 4.06
N ASP A 57 7.82 11.66 3.92
CA ASP A 57 7.48 12.74 4.85
C ASP A 57 6.39 12.31 5.84
N VAL A 58 6.00 13.24 6.72
CA VAL A 58 4.93 13.03 7.70
C VAL A 58 3.60 12.72 7.01
N GLN A 59 3.33 13.35 5.85
CA GLN A 59 2.08 13.20 5.13
C GLN A 59 1.92 11.78 4.57
N PHE A 60 2.95 11.27 3.88
CA PHE A 60 2.97 9.90 3.39
C PHE A 60 2.75 8.89 4.53
N CYS A 61 3.39 9.10 5.68
CA CYS A 61 3.19 8.23 6.84
C CYS A 61 1.74 8.24 7.33
N LEU A 62 1.12 9.42 7.43
CA LEU A 62 -0.27 9.56 7.86
C LEU A 62 -1.25 8.91 6.88
N GLU A 63 -1.06 9.13 5.59
CA GLU A 63 -1.89 8.55 4.54
C GLU A 63 -1.74 7.03 4.48
N ALA A 64 -0.50 6.54 4.50
CA ALA A 64 -0.22 5.11 4.49
C ALA A 64 -0.85 4.41 5.69
N LEU A 65 -0.55 4.84 6.92
CA LEU A 65 -1.11 4.20 8.11
C LEU A 65 -2.63 4.41 8.22
N GLY A 66 -3.12 5.60 7.86
CA GLY A 66 -4.55 5.94 7.87
C GLY A 66 -5.39 5.13 6.88
N SER A 67 -4.77 4.55 5.84
CA SER A 67 -5.44 3.63 4.92
C SER A 67 -5.83 2.28 5.56
N ASP A 68 -5.27 1.95 6.74
CA ASP A 68 -5.55 0.72 7.46
C ASP A 68 -6.21 1.02 8.82
N GLY A 69 -7.42 0.51 9.02
CA GLY A 69 -8.21 0.74 10.24
C GLY A 69 -7.54 0.23 11.53
N ARG A 70 -6.55 -0.67 11.44
CA ARG A 70 -5.75 -1.10 12.61
C ARG A 70 -4.93 0.04 13.22
N SER A 71 -4.66 1.09 12.44
CA SER A 71 -3.89 2.25 12.91
C SER A 71 -4.69 3.18 13.84
N ALA A 72 -6.03 3.11 13.80
CA ALA A 72 -6.91 4.02 14.55
C ALA A 72 -6.59 4.07 16.05
N ASN A 73 -6.17 2.94 16.62
CA ASN A 73 -5.81 2.81 18.04
C ASN A 73 -4.34 2.49 18.26
N ALA A 74 -3.49 2.58 17.23
CA ALA A 74 -2.07 2.26 17.38
C ALA A 74 -1.35 3.25 18.30
N GLY A 75 -1.80 4.52 18.35
CA GLY A 75 -1.19 5.55 19.19
C GLY A 75 0.31 5.66 18.94
N THR A 76 1.12 5.40 19.97
CA THR A 76 2.60 5.37 19.90
C THR A 76 3.20 3.97 19.78
N ASP A 77 2.41 2.94 19.45
CA ASP A 77 2.92 1.60 19.21
C ASP A 77 3.59 1.51 17.83
N TYR A 78 4.88 1.85 17.82
CA TYR A 78 5.74 1.79 16.64
C TYR A 78 5.81 0.40 16.02
N HIS A 79 5.71 -0.67 16.83
CA HIS A 79 5.75 -2.03 16.29
C HIS A 79 4.47 -2.36 15.53
N THR A 80 3.32 -2.04 16.10
CA THR A 80 2.02 -2.21 15.41
C THR A 80 2.01 -1.40 14.12
N CYS A 81 2.48 -0.16 14.13
CA CYS A 81 2.61 0.66 12.93
C CYS A 81 3.57 0.02 11.89
N SER A 82 4.69 -0.55 12.33
CA SER A 82 5.65 -1.23 11.44
C SER A 82 5.03 -2.45 10.77
N VAL A 83 4.25 -3.25 11.51
CA VAL A 83 3.50 -4.40 10.97
C VAL A 83 2.47 -3.92 9.94
N ILE A 84 1.74 -2.84 10.22
CA ILE A 84 0.78 -2.26 9.27
C ILE A 84 1.49 -1.82 7.99
N ALA A 85 2.60 -1.06 8.09
CA ALA A 85 3.36 -0.62 6.93
C ALA A 85 3.93 -1.81 6.10
N ALA A 86 4.39 -2.88 6.76
CA ALA A 86 4.85 -4.09 6.09
C ALA A 86 3.71 -4.86 5.38
N ASP A 87 2.51 -4.88 5.96
CA ASP A 87 1.33 -5.49 5.32
C ASP A 87 0.89 -4.66 4.11
N LEU A 88 0.91 -3.32 4.20
CA LEU A 88 0.64 -2.42 3.07
C LEU A 88 1.66 -2.61 1.95
N LEU A 89 2.95 -2.73 2.26
CA LEU A 89 4.00 -3.08 1.31
C LEU A 89 3.68 -4.42 0.61
N THR A 90 3.21 -5.41 1.36
CA THR A 90 2.84 -6.72 0.81
C THR A 90 1.69 -6.60 -0.20
N ALA A 91 0.67 -5.83 0.15
CA ALA A 91 -0.48 -5.58 -0.71
C ALA A 91 -0.09 -4.80 -1.98
N ASN A 92 0.69 -3.73 -1.83
CA ASN A 92 1.23 -2.96 -2.95
C ASN A 92 2.10 -3.86 -3.85
N ALA A 93 3.03 -4.64 -3.30
CA ALA A 93 3.88 -5.53 -4.10
C ALA A 93 3.07 -6.60 -4.86
N THR A 94 2.03 -7.15 -4.23
CA THR A 94 1.16 -8.16 -4.85
C THR A 94 0.33 -7.57 -6.00
N THR A 95 -0.26 -6.39 -5.78
CA THR A 95 -1.05 -5.69 -6.80
C THR A 95 -0.18 -5.21 -7.95
N THR A 96 1.04 -4.74 -7.66
CA THR A 96 2.03 -4.34 -8.67
C THR A 96 2.48 -5.52 -9.52
N ALA A 97 2.79 -6.67 -8.90
CA ALA A 97 3.10 -7.91 -9.62
C ALA A 97 1.97 -8.29 -10.59
N ALA A 98 0.72 -8.22 -10.13
CA ALA A 98 -0.45 -8.51 -10.97
C ALA A 98 -0.63 -7.49 -12.11
N LYS A 99 -0.38 -6.20 -11.85
CA LYS A 99 -0.42 -5.13 -12.86
C LYS A 99 0.64 -5.37 -13.94
N ILE A 100 1.89 -5.68 -13.56
CA ILE A 100 2.98 -6.00 -14.48
C ILE A 100 2.63 -7.21 -15.35
N ALA A 101 2.12 -8.29 -14.74
CA ALA A 101 1.68 -9.47 -15.49
C ALA A 101 0.56 -9.12 -16.49
N GLY A 102 -0.39 -8.27 -16.09
CA GLY A 102 -1.45 -7.78 -16.97
C GLY A 102 -0.93 -6.96 -18.16
N LEU A 103 0.09 -6.12 -17.95
CA LEU A 103 0.75 -5.36 -19.02
C LEU A 103 1.46 -6.31 -19.99
N LEU A 104 2.23 -7.27 -19.49
CA LEU A 104 2.94 -8.27 -20.31
C LEU A 104 2.01 -9.17 -21.14
N LEU A 105 0.77 -9.40 -20.68
CA LEU A 105 -0.24 -10.14 -21.44
C LEU A 105 -0.85 -9.31 -22.58
N ARG A 106 -0.99 -7.98 -22.39
CA ARG A 106 -1.56 -7.08 -23.40
C ARG A 106 -0.61 -6.89 -24.59
N ASP A 107 0.69 -6.80 -24.34
CA ASP A 107 1.72 -6.70 -25.39
C ASP A 107 1.70 -7.91 -26.35
N ARG A 108 1.23 -9.09 -25.89
CA ARG A 108 1.12 -10.30 -26.74
C ARG A 108 -0.07 -10.27 -27.71
N GLY A 109 -1.01 -9.33 -27.55
CA GLY A 109 -2.29 -9.28 -28.28
C GLY A 109 -2.26 -8.56 -29.63
N GLY A 110 -1.15 -7.91 -29.99
CA GLY A 110 -0.91 -7.34 -31.32
C GLY A 110 -1.72 -6.09 -31.66
N LYS A 111 -1.12 -4.91 -31.46
CA LYS A 111 -1.16 -3.73 -32.36
C LYS A 111 -0.32 -2.63 -31.73
N GLY A 112 0.98 -2.74 -31.91
CA GLY A 112 1.93 -1.73 -31.53
C GLY A 112 3.32 -2.29 -31.74
N VAL A 113 4.21 -1.47 -32.27
CA VAL A 113 5.64 -1.61 -31.99
C VAL A 113 5.78 -1.28 -30.51
N ASP A 114 5.24 -2.13 -29.65
CA ASP A 114 5.26 -1.95 -28.20
C ASP A 114 6.73 -2.11 -27.81
N ASP A 115 7.23 -1.05 -27.21
CA ASP A 115 8.63 -0.77 -27.02
C ASP A 115 9.34 -1.94 -26.31
N GLU A 116 10.18 -2.66 -27.07
CA GLU A 116 10.92 -3.84 -26.60
C GLU A 116 11.66 -3.55 -25.27
N ALA A 117 12.13 -2.31 -25.10
CA ALA A 117 12.78 -1.86 -23.89
C ALA A 117 11.80 -1.75 -22.69
N THR A 118 10.56 -1.31 -22.94
CA THR A 118 9.47 -1.37 -21.95
C THR A 118 9.12 -2.81 -21.59
N THR A 119 8.94 -3.71 -22.56
CA THR A 119 8.63 -5.12 -22.28
C THR A 119 9.77 -5.81 -21.52
N LEU A 120 11.03 -5.54 -21.86
CA LEU A 120 12.19 -6.05 -21.14
C LEU A 120 12.22 -5.54 -19.69
N SER A 121 12.02 -4.25 -19.49
CA SER A 121 11.97 -3.63 -18.16
C SER A 121 10.84 -4.22 -17.31
N LEU A 122 9.66 -4.43 -17.90
CA LEU A 122 8.53 -5.10 -17.24
C LEU A 122 8.86 -6.53 -16.79
N ARG A 123 9.56 -7.33 -17.61
CA ARG A 123 9.98 -8.69 -17.21
C ARG A 123 10.97 -8.67 -16.05
N THR A 124 11.91 -7.72 -16.04
CA THR A 124 12.82 -7.54 -14.91
C THR A 124 12.04 -7.17 -13.64
N CYS A 125 11.09 -6.25 -13.74
CA CYS A 125 10.21 -5.88 -12.63
C CYS A 125 9.34 -7.06 -12.14
N GLU A 126 8.82 -7.88 -13.05
CA GLU A 126 8.05 -9.09 -12.71
C GLU A 126 8.86 -10.03 -11.82
N ALA A 127 10.14 -10.27 -12.16
CA ALA A 127 11.04 -11.10 -11.37
C ALA A 127 11.32 -10.49 -9.98
N LEU A 128 11.55 -9.18 -9.92
CA LEU A 128 11.81 -8.43 -8.69
C LEU A 128 10.62 -8.49 -7.74
N TYR A 129 9.42 -8.10 -8.19
CA TYR A 129 8.20 -8.14 -7.39
C TYR A 129 7.78 -9.56 -7.02
N GLY A 130 7.94 -10.53 -7.93
CA GLY A 130 7.76 -11.94 -7.61
C GLY A 130 8.68 -12.41 -6.47
N GLY A 131 9.92 -11.91 -6.42
CA GLY A 131 10.85 -12.14 -5.32
C GLY A 131 10.41 -11.51 -3.99
N VAL A 132 9.92 -10.27 -4.02
CA VAL A 132 9.36 -9.59 -2.83
C VAL A 132 8.17 -10.37 -2.26
N VAL A 133 7.19 -10.70 -3.12
CA VAL A 133 5.98 -11.43 -2.71
C VAL A 133 6.32 -12.79 -2.09
N ARG A 134 7.21 -13.57 -2.73
CA ARG A 134 7.63 -14.87 -2.20
C ARG A 134 8.31 -14.75 -0.84
N ARG A 135 9.24 -13.79 -0.66
CA ARG A 135 9.93 -13.57 0.63
C ARG A 135 8.97 -13.18 1.75
N GLN A 136 7.98 -12.37 1.41
CA GLN A 136 6.99 -11.91 2.37
C GLN A 136 6.09 -13.06 2.84
N GLN A 137 5.68 -13.93 1.92
CA GLN A 137 4.90 -15.14 2.21
C GLN A 137 5.71 -16.21 2.96
N SER A 138 7.01 -16.33 2.68
CA SER A 138 7.84 -17.42 3.23
C SER A 138 8.47 -17.11 4.58
N GLY A 139 8.51 -15.84 5.02
CA GLY A 139 9.03 -15.55 6.36
C GLY A 139 9.14 -14.09 6.76
N CYS A 140 9.35 -13.15 5.84
CA CYS A 140 9.61 -11.75 6.22
C CYS A 140 8.45 -11.14 7.03
N ALA A 141 7.20 -11.48 6.70
CA ALA A 141 6.03 -11.04 7.45
C ALA A 141 6.02 -11.58 8.91
N ALA A 142 6.52 -12.80 9.14
CA ALA A 142 6.65 -13.37 10.47
C ALA A 142 7.81 -12.76 11.26
N VAL A 143 8.93 -12.45 10.58
CA VAL A 143 10.11 -11.82 11.18
C VAL A 143 9.79 -10.40 11.68
N VAL A 144 9.02 -9.61 10.91
CA VAL A 144 8.54 -8.27 11.33
C VAL A 144 7.63 -8.38 12.57
N ARG A 145 6.66 -9.31 12.55
CA ARG A 145 5.77 -9.55 13.70
C ARG A 145 6.53 -10.03 14.94
N GLY A 146 7.54 -10.87 14.75
CA GLY A 146 8.37 -11.42 15.81
C GLY A 146 9.45 -10.49 16.36
N ARG A 147 9.50 -9.21 15.93
CA ARG A 147 10.46 -8.19 16.41
C ARG A 147 11.93 -8.61 16.24
N ARG A 148 12.24 -9.43 15.23
CA ARG A 148 13.62 -9.83 14.90
C ARG A 148 14.28 -8.70 14.10
N SER A 149 14.58 -7.58 14.75
CA SER A 149 14.80 -6.28 14.09
C SER A 149 15.87 -6.30 12.99
N GLY A 150 16.97 -7.05 13.16
CA GLY A 150 18.01 -7.17 12.13
C GLY A 150 17.53 -7.87 10.87
N GLU A 151 16.84 -9.01 11.02
CA GLU A 151 16.30 -9.77 9.88
C GLU A 151 15.10 -9.05 9.24
N ALA A 152 14.24 -8.43 10.05
CA ALA A 152 13.11 -7.66 9.56
C ALA A 152 13.60 -6.43 8.76
N THR A 153 14.61 -5.71 9.26
CA THR A 153 15.23 -4.60 8.53
C THR A 153 15.80 -5.08 7.19
N ARG A 154 16.54 -6.20 7.19
CA ARG A 154 17.08 -6.75 5.94
C ARG A 154 15.98 -7.09 4.93
N CYS A 155 14.94 -7.79 5.38
CA CYS A 155 13.78 -8.14 4.54
C CYS A 155 13.14 -6.92 3.88
N LEU A 156 12.91 -5.86 4.66
CA LEU A 156 12.27 -4.64 4.19
C LEU A 156 13.19 -3.84 3.24
N GLU A 157 14.47 -3.72 3.57
CA GLU A 157 15.46 -3.05 2.71
C GLU A 157 15.65 -3.78 1.37
N GLU A 158 15.60 -5.10 1.36
CA GLU A 158 15.60 -5.90 0.13
C GLU A 158 14.35 -5.68 -0.73
N ALA A 159 13.20 -5.36 -0.13
CA ALA A 159 12.00 -4.99 -0.85
C ALA A 159 12.08 -3.56 -1.42
N ALA A 160 12.59 -2.61 -0.62
CA ALA A 160 12.86 -1.25 -1.09
C ALA A 160 13.81 -1.25 -2.30
N SER A 161 14.90 -2.01 -2.21
CA SER A 161 15.87 -2.14 -3.30
C SER A 161 15.26 -2.79 -4.55
N ALA A 162 14.33 -3.73 -4.41
CA ALA A 162 13.66 -4.34 -5.56
C ALA A 162 12.76 -3.32 -6.30
N ALA A 163 12.05 -2.47 -5.57
CA ALA A 163 11.23 -1.40 -6.15
C ALA A 163 12.10 -0.36 -6.89
N GLU A 164 13.20 0.06 -6.27
CA GLU A 164 14.17 0.99 -6.88
C GLU A 164 14.83 0.39 -8.13
N GLN A 165 15.24 -0.88 -8.08
CA GLN A 165 15.82 -1.59 -9.22
C GLN A 165 14.84 -1.73 -10.39
N CYS A 166 13.55 -1.91 -10.10
CA CYS A 166 12.51 -1.92 -11.13
C CYS A 166 12.41 -0.56 -11.83
N GLU A 167 12.31 0.53 -11.06
CA GLU A 167 12.24 1.89 -11.61
C GLU A 167 13.51 2.26 -12.39
N ASP A 168 14.67 1.87 -11.87
CA ASP A 168 15.96 1.98 -12.54
C ASP A 168 15.98 1.32 -13.91
N GLY A 169 15.32 0.17 -14.06
CA GLY A 169 15.23 -0.55 -15.32
C GLY A 169 14.60 0.31 -16.41
N PHE A 170 13.45 0.93 -16.13
CA PHE A 170 12.79 1.82 -17.06
C PHE A 170 13.62 3.07 -17.35
N ARG A 171 14.22 3.68 -16.31
CA ARG A 171 15.08 4.86 -16.45
C ARG A 171 16.31 4.59 -17.33
N LYS A 172 17.01 3.46 -17.13
CA LYS A 172 18.17 3.05 -17.93
C LYS A 172 17.78 2.75 -19.37
N SER A 173 16.59 2.21 -19.58
CA SER A 173 15.98 1.98 -20.89
C SER A 173 15.47 3.25 -21.56
N LYS A 174 15.41 4.39 -20.84
CA LYS A 174 14.87 5.69 -21.29
C LYS A 174 13.40 5.65 -21.68
N VAL A 175 12.63 4.85 -20.96
CA VAL A 175 11.20 4.63 -21.20
C VAL A 175 10.41 5.05 -19.97
N ALA A 176 9.16 5.47 -20.15
CA ALA A 176 8.30 5.81 -19.03
C ALA A 176 7.88 4.53 -18.29
N SER A 177 8.07 4.51 -16.97
CA SER A 177 7.65 3.39 -16.13
C SER A 177 6.11 3.42 -15.94
N PRO A 178 5.37 2.41 -16.42
CA PRO A 178 3.92 2.34 -16.21
C PRO A 178 3.53 1.99 -14.76
N VAL A 179 4.54 1.73 -13.91
CA VAL A 179 4.40 1.38 -12.49
C VAL A 179 5.19 2.31 -11.57
N THR A 180 5.47 3.53 -12.02
CA THR A 180 6.29 4.52 -11.27
C THR A 180 5.73 4.77 -9.87
N MET A 181 4.43 5.03 -9.75
CA MET A 181 3.79 5.32 -8.46
C MET A 181 3.86 4.11 -7.54
N GLU A 182 3.61 2.92 -8.08
CA GLU A 182 3.69 1.69 -7.31
C GLU A 182 5.11 1.40 -6.79
N ASN A 183 6.15 1.66 -7.60
CA ASN A 183 7.54 1.55 -7.19
C ASN A 183 7.89 2.53 -6.07
N ASP A 184 7.46 3.79 -6.17
CA ASP A 184 7.68 4.81 -5.15
C ASP A 184 6.97 4.44 -3.83
N ASP A 185 5.71 4.00 -3.91
CA ASP A 185 4.95 3.52 -2.75
C ASP A 185 5.63 2.32 -2.09
N ALA A 186 6.02 1.30 -2.86
CA ALA A 186 6.72 0.13 -2.32
C ALA A 186 8.02 0.52 -1.60
N PHE A 187 8.81 1.40 -2.20
CA PHE A 187 10.04 1.92 -1.61
C PHE A 187 9.75 2.65 -0.29
N LYS A 188 8.81 3.60 -0.31
CA LYS A 188 8.48 4.42 0.86
C LYS A 188 7.83 3.61 1.98
N LEU A 189 6.93 2.67 1.66
CA LEU A 189 6.33 1.75 2.64
C LEU A 189 7.38 0.88 3.32
N ALA A 190 8.34 0.35 2.55
CA ALA A 190 9.45 -0.42 3.11
C ALA A 190 10.32 0.44 4.04
N LYS A 191 10.69 1.66 3.63
CA LYS A 191 11.46 2.60 4.46
C LYS A 191 10.71 3.04 5.71
N LEU A 192 9.40 3.27 5.59
CA LEU A 192 8.53 3.58 6.72
C LEU A 192 8.51 2.43 7.72
N ALA A 193 8.31 1.19 7.26
CA ALA A 193 8.31 0.01 8.12
C ALA A 193 9.65 -0.17 8.86
N VAL A 194 10.79 0.07 8.20
CA VAL A 194 12.13 0.04 8.82
C VAL A 194 12.29 1.15 9.88
N ALA A 195 11.88 2.38 9.57
CA ALA A 195 11.97 3.49 10.51
C ALA A 195 11.14 3.22 11.77
N LEU A 196 9.91 2.74 11.60
CA LEU A 196 9.03 2.35 12.72
C LEU A 196 9.63 1.20 13.54
N LEU A 197 10.19 0.18 12.88
CA LEU A 197 10.83 -0.94 13.55
C LEU A 197 12.01 -0.52 14.42
N ARG A 198 12.82 0.45 13.96
CA ARG A 198 13.95 1.01 14.71
C ARG A 198 13.52 1.81 15.93
N MET A 199 12.33 2.41 15.91
CA MET A 199 11.77 3.09 17.08
C MET A 199 11.12 2.11 18.08
N ALA A 200 10.78 0.90 17.64
CA ALA A 200 10.14 -0.14 18.44
C ALA A 200 11.12 -1.06 19.18
N SER A 201 12.41 -0.93 18.90
CA SER A 201 13.51 -1.72 19.46
C SER A 201 14.15 -1.09 20.69
#